data_AF-A0A351FWR4-F1
#
_entry.id   AF-A0A351FWR4-F1
#
_cell.length_a   1.000
_cell.length_b   1.000
_cell.length_c   1.000
_cell.angle_alpha   90.00
_cell.angle_beta   90.00
_cell.angle_gamma   90.00
#
_symmetry.space_group_name_H-M   'P 1'
#
loop_
_entity.id
_entity.type
_entity.pdbx_description
1 polymer ?
#
loop_
_entity_poly.entity_id
_entity_poly.type
_entity_poly.pdbx_seq_one_letter_code
_entity_poly.pdbx_strand_id
1 'polypeptide(L)'
;MQRLPLYLATLLLLGISVVTTTAADPEQDSVERDYSKQLPRIKPLEPAAALNSFQLQPGFRIEQAASEPLVVDPIAMAWDENGRLFVIEMRGYSEDDGLVLGRVRLLVDEDEDGRYDNSTVFADGLSWPTAITCSQGGIYVGAAPDIFFLKDTDGDGKADQKKRIFSGFGKGNVQGLMNTFKWGFDNRIHGATSSSGAAVTGNPSSKSPLSLRGRDFSFAPGTHDIRPTSGGGQHGLSFNR
;
A
#
# COMPACT_ATOMS: atom_id res chain seq x y z
N MET A 1 50.92 -0.96 -78.12
CA MET A 1 51.57 0.22 -77.48
C MET A 1 50.50 0.98 -76.70
N GLN A 2 50.84 1.53 -75.53
CA GLN A 2 50.01 2.29 -74.56
C GLN A 2 49.20 1.41 -73.59
N ARG A 3 49.75 1.05 -72.43
CA ARG A 3 49.88 1.78 -71.13
C ARG A 3 48.55 1.87 -70.34
N LEU A 4 48.56 1.17 -69.20
CA LEU A 4 47.56 1.16 -68.11
C LEU A 4 47.34 2.56 -67.50
N PRO A 5 46.23 2.81 -66.79
CA PRO A 5 46.21 2.66 -65.32
C PRO A 5 44.88 2.05 -64.79
N LEU A 6 44.92 1.01 -63.94
CA LEU A 6 44.96 1.04 -62.47
C LEU A 6 43.71 1.66 -61.81
N TYR A 7 42.72 0.83 -61.44
CA TYR A 7 41.96 1.00 -60.19
C TYR A 7 41.47 -0.36 -59.66
N LEU A 8 41.96 -0.67 -58.46
CA LEU A 8 41.47 -1.57 -57.41
C LEU A 8 40.14 -2.31 -57.65
N ALA A 9 40.22 -3.65 -57.65
CA ALA A 9 39.12 -4.51 -57.23
C ALA A 9 39.67 -5.52 -56.21
N THR A 10 39.64 -5.13 -54.94
CA THR A 10 40.00 -5.99 -53.81
C THR A 10 38.90 -7.05 -53.66
N LEU A 11 39.14 -8.26 -54.14
CA LEU A 11 38.23 -9.39 -53.94
C LEU A 11 38.47 -9.93 -52.52
N LEU A 12 37.74 -9.41 -51.54
CA LEU A 12 37.72 -9.93 -50.17
C LEU A 12 36.74 -11.12 -50.15
N LEU A 13 37.27 -12.34 -50.13
CA LEU A 13 36.48 -13.54 -49.85
C LEU A 13 35.93 -13.45 -48.41
N LEU A 14 34.64 -13.14 -48.28
CA LEU A 14 33.92 -13.31 -47.02
C LEU A 14 33.84 -14.81 -46.70
N GLY A 15 34.61 -15.24 -45.71
CA GLY A 15 34.35 -16.50 -45.01
C GLY A 15 33.05 -16.37 -44.23
N ILE A 16 31.99 -17.05 -44.67
CA ILE A 16 30.75 -17.17 -43.90
C ILE A 16 31.01 -18.22 -42.82
N SER A 17 31.43 -17.77 -41.64
CA SER A 17 31.36 -18.60 -40.43
C SER A 17 29.89 -18.72 -40.04
N VAL A 18 29.30 -19.89 -40.28
CA VAL A 18 28.00 -20.25 -39.74
C VAL A 18 28.18 -20.42 -38.22
N VAL A 19 27.88 -19.38 -37.47
CA VAL A 19 27.69 -19.49 -36.02
C VAL A 19 26.35 -20.18 -35.84
N THR A 20 26.37 -21.47 -35.54
CA THR A 20 25.19 -22.16 -35.02
C THR A 20 24.91 -21.62 -33.61
N THR A 21 24.06 -20.61 -33.53
CA THR A 21 23.37 -20.26 -32.29
C THR A 21 22.52 -21.47 -31.90
N THR A 22 22.98 -22.23 -30.90
CA THR A 22 22.07 -23.11 -30.17
C THR A 22 21.07 -22.18 -29.49
N ALA A 23 19.88 -22.06 -30.06
CA ALA A 23 18.74 -21.51 -29.35
C ALA A 23 18.64 -22.30 -28.05
N ALA A 24 18.81 -21.63 -26.91
CA ALA A 24 18.44 -22.23 -25.64
C ALA A 24 16.98 -22.66 -25.78
N ASP A 25 16.69 -23.93 -25.46
CA ASP A 25 15.33 -24.41 -25.40
C ASP A 25 14.52 -23.40 -24.55
N PRO A 26 13.34 -22.97 -25.01
CA PRO A 26 12.49 -22.11 -24.21
C PRO A 26 12.09 -22.94 -22.99
N GLU A 27 12.79 -22.75 -21.88
CA GLU A 27 12.47 -23.39 -20.62
C GLU A 27 11.08 -22.89 -20.23
N GLN A 28 10.09 -23.74 -20.51
CA GLN A 28 8.69 -23.44 -20.32
C GLN A 28 8.47 -23.31 -18.81
N ASP A 29 8.42 -22.07 -18.32
CA ASP A 29 8.08 -21.75 -16.93
C ASP A 29 6.58 -22.02 -16.75
N SER A 30 6.21 -23.30 -16.74
CA SER A 30 4.85 -23.75 -16.56
C SER A 30 4.56 -23.82 -15.06
N VAL A 31 3.40 -23.28 -14.69
CA VAL A 31 2.77 -23.34 -13.34
C VAL A 31 2.74 -24.75 -12.74
N GLU A 32 2.95 -25.78 -13.55
CA GLU A 32 2.99 -27.21 -13.18
C GLU A 32 4.33 -27.70 -12.59
N ARG A 33 5.37 -26.86 -12.59
CA ARG A 33 6.69 -27.27 -12.09
C ARG A 33 6.65 -27.37 -10.56
N ASP A 34 6.77 -28.60 -10.05
CA ASP A 34 6.77 -28.87 -8.61
C ASP A 34 8.13 -28.49 -7.97
N TYR A 35 8.16 -27.31 -7.36
CA TYR A 35 9.33 -26.81 -6.62
C TYR A 35 9.38 -27.32 -5.17
N SER A 36 8.49 -28.20 -4.71
CA SER A 36 8.42 -28.64 -3.30
C SER A 36 9.74 -29.22 -2.75
N LYS A 37 10.55 -29.85 -3.62
CA LYS A 37 11.88 -30.37 -3.27
C LYS A 37 12.95 -29.28 -3.09
N GLN A 38 12.77 -28.14 -3.74
CA GLN A 38 13.71 -27.00 -3.71
C GLN A 38 13.28 -25.94 -2.69
N LEU A 39 11.97 -25.82 -2.47
CA LEU A 39 11.34 -24.87 -1.56
C LEU A 39 10.55 -25.64 -0.49
N PRO A 40 11.22 -26.18 0.54
CA PRO A 40 10.55 -26.88 1.63
C PRO A 40 9.58 -25.92 2.32
N ARG A 41 8.32 -26.36 2.48
CA ARG A 41 7.30 -25.57 3.18
C ARG A 41 7.67 -25.48 4.65
N ILE A 42 7.80 -24.25 5.15
CA ILE A 42 8.01 -23.99 6.57
C ILE A 42 6.63 -24.04 7.24
N LYS A 43 6.51 -24.81 8.33
CA LYS A 43 5.26 -24.86 9.10
C LYS A 43 5.02 -23.49 9.77
N PRO A 44 3.80 -22.93 9.74
CA PRO A 44 3.49 -21.73 10.49
C PRO A 44 3.72 -21.95 11.99
N LEU A 45 4.13 -20.89 12.68
CA LEU A 45 4.32 -20.86 14.13
C LEU A 45 3.10 -20.21 14.78
N GLU A 46 2.76 -20.65 15.99
CA GLU A 46 1.82 -19.91 16.85
C GLU A 46 2.42 -18.53 17.21
N PRO A 47 1.61 -17.48 17.43
CA PRO A 47 2.10 -16.12 17.67
C PRO A 47 3.17 -16.02 18.77
N ALA A 48 2.96 -16.67 19.91
CA ALA A 48 3.92 -16.69 21.01
C ALA A 48 5.24 -17.40 20.65
N ALA A 49 5.20 -18.43 19.80
CA ALA A 49 6.38 -19.13 19.34
C ALA A 49 7.15 -18.33 18.28
N ALA A 50 6.45 -17.55 17.46
CA ALA A 50 7.04 -16.72 16.40
C ALA A 50 8.03 -15.68 16.99
N LEU A 51 7.76 -15.14 18.17
CA LEU A 51 8.64 -14.19 18.87
C LEU A 51 10.08 -14.72 19.03
N ASN A 52 10.26 -16.02 19.24
CA ASN A 52 11.56 -16.66 19.40
C ASN A 52 12.32 -16.88 18.08
N SER A 53 11.67 -16.65 16.93
CA SER A 53 12.28 -16.81 15.61
C SER A 53 12.91 -15.51 15.06
N PHE A 54 12.59 -14.35 15.67
CA PHE A 54 13.14 -13.06 15.26
C PHE A 54 14.58 -12.90 15.74
N GLN A 55 15.42 -12.34 14.86
CA GLN A 55 16.76 -11.87 15.21
C GLN A 55 16.73 -10.36 15.37
N LEU A 56 17.02 -9.87 16.59
CA LEU A 56 17.00 -8.45 16.91
C LEU A 56 18.41 -7.90 17.07
N GLN A 57 18.58 -6.62 16.75
CA GLN A 57 19.81 -5.90 17.06
C GLN A 57 19.93 -5.64 18.57
N PRO A 58 21.15 -5.61 19.13
CA PRO A 58 21.35 -5.28 20.54
C PRO A 58 20.68 -3.96 20.93
N GLY A 59 19.99 -3.95 22.07
CA GLY A 59 19.24 -2.78 22.57
C GLY A 59 17.78 -2.70 22.15
N PHE A 60 17.31 -3.58 21.25
CA PHE A 60 15.91 -3.67 20.85
C PHE A 60 15.22 -4.87 21.50
N ARG A 61 13.91 -4.74 21.75
CA ARG A 61 13.03 -5.84 22.18
C ARG A 61 11.80 -5.90 21.26
N ILE A 62 11.18 -7.07 21.20
CA ILE A 62 9.92 -7.31 20.48
C ILE A 62 8.88 -7.83 21.48
N GLU A 63 7.68 -7.29 21.40
CA GLU A 63 6.54 -7.67 22.24
C GLU A 63 5.32 -7.85 21.34
N GLN A 64 4.51 -8.87 21.62
CA GLN A 64 3.27 -9.09 20.88
C GLN A 64 2.20 -8.14 21.42
N ALA A 65 1.76 -7.19 20.59
CA ALA A 65 0.68 -6.26 20.94
C ALA A 65 -0.72 -6.82 20.64
N ALA A 66 -0.89 -7.58 19.56
CA ALA A 66 -2.15 -8.23 19.19
C ALA A 66 -1.87 -9.42 18.25
N SER A 67 -2.79 -10.38 18.23
CA SER A 67 -2.84 -11.49 17.26
C SER A 67 -4.28 -11.86 16.96
N GLU A 68 -4.50 -12.84 16.09
CA GLU A 68 -5.82 -13.46 15.94
C GLU A 68 -6.34 -13.94 17.32
N PRO A 69 -7.65 -13.78 17.60
CA PRO A 69 -8.70 -13.26 16.72
C PRO A 69 -8.91 -11.73 16.76
N LEU A 70 -8.09 -10.99 17.52
CA LEU A 70 -8.24 -9.54 17.70
C LEU A 70 -8.00 -8.77 16.40
N VAL A 71 -7.03 -9.23 15.61
CA VAL A 71 -6.69 -8.65 14.31
C VAL A 71 -6.40 -9.77 13.31
N VAL A 72 -6.82 -9.58 12.06
CA VAL A 72 -6.62 -10.53 10.95
C VAL A 72 -6.23 -9.76 9.68
N ASP A 73 -5.23 -10.23 8.93
CA ASP A 73 -4.76 -9.61 7.69
C ASP A 73 -4.49 -8.08 7.80
N PRO A 74 -3.70 -7.62 8.79
CA PRO A 74 -3.44 -6.19 8.99
C PRO A 74 -2.55 -5.60 7.90
N ILE A 75 -2.89 -4.41 7.40
CA ILE A 75 -2.09 -3.74 6.35
C ILE A 75 -1.72 -2.28 6.66
N ALA A 76 -2.47 -1.60 7.53
CA ALA A 76 -2.17 -0.24 7.97
C ALA A 76 -2.81 0.01 9.32
N MET A 77 -2.21 0.87 10.15
CA MET A 77 -2.72 1.18 11.48
C MET A 77 -2.41 2.61 11.94
N ALA A 78 -3.19 3.12 12.88
CA ALA A 78 -2.99 4.41 13.51
C ALA A 78 -3.49 4.40 14.97
N TRP A 79 -2.71 5.00 15.87
CA TRP A 79 -3.15 5.28 17.24
C TRP A 79 -3.89 6.61 17.29
N ASP A 80 -4.93 6.66 18.10
CA ASP A 80 -5.59 7.91 18.46
C ASP A 80 -4.96 8.58 19.71
N GLU A 81 -5.51 9.72 20.08
CA GLU A 81 -5.10 10.50 21.25
C GLU A 81 -5.28 9.78 22.60
N ASN A 82 -6.04 8.68 22.64
CA ASN A 82 -6.34 7.90 23.85
C ASN A 82 -5.60 6.56 23.88
N GLY A 83 -4.64 6.32 22.96
CA GLY A 83 -3.88 5.06 22.91
C GLY A 83 -4.63 3.89 22.25
N ARG A 84 -5.85 4.10 21.76
CA ARG A 84 -6.60 3.08 21.03
C ARG A 84 -6.01 2.89 19.65
N LEU A 85 -5.95 1.65 19.18
CA LEU A 85 -5.34 1.30 17.91
C LEU A 85 -6.40 0.98 16.85
N PHE A 86 -6.42 1.76 15.78
CA PHE A 86 -7.23 1.46 14.61
C PHE A 86 -6.40 0.69 13.59
N VAL A 87 -6.87 -0.48 13.17
CA VAL A 87 -6.17 -1.34 12.21
C VAL A 87 -7.05 -1.61 11.00
N ILE A 88 -6.54 -1.32 9.81
CA ILE A 88 -7.13 -1.76 8.56
C ILE A 88 -6.82 -3.24 8.36
N GLU A 89 -7.87 -4.02 8.17
CA GLU A 89 -7.81 -5.40 7.73
C GLU A 89 -8.25 -5.51 6.26
N MET A 90 -7.42 -6.15 5.43
CA MET A 90 -7.75 -6.43 4.03
C MET A 90 -7.97 -7.92 3.84
N ARG A 91 -9.16 -8.36 4.26
CA ARG A 91 -9.56 -9.77 4.19
C ARG A 91 -9.93 -10.12 2.76
N GLY A 92 -9.32 -11.15 2.19
CA GLY A 92 -9.57 -11.58 0.81
C GLY A 92 -8.51 -11.11 -0.18
N TYR A 93 -8.65 -11.56 -1.43
CA TYR A 93 -7.64 -11.36 -2.46
C TYR A 93 -7.95 -10.13 -3.33
N SER A 94 -6.91 -9.39 -3.72
CA SER A 94 -7.02 -8.06 -4.33
C SER A 94 -7.70 -8.00 -5.70
N GLU A 95 -8.07 -9.13 -6.32
CA GLU A 95 -8.69 -9.16 -7.65
C GLU A 95 -10.22 -9.32 -7.61
N ASP A 96 -10.79 -9.72 -6.48
CA ASP A 96 -12.24 -9.86 -6.30
C ASP A 96 -12.82 -8.62 -5.61
N ASP A 97 -13.13 -7.61 -6.42
CA ASP A 97 -13.76 -6.37 -5.94
C ASP A 97 -15.23 -6.56 -5.51
N GLY A 98 -15.82 -7.74 -5.76
CA GLY A 98 -17.24 -8.00 -5.50
C GLY A 98 -17.58 -8.23 -4.03
N LEU A 99 -16.61 -8.68 -3.22
CA LEU A 99 -16.88 -9.12 -1.85
C LEU A 99 -16.72 -8.00 -0.79
N VAL A 100 -16.08 -6.86 -1.12
CA VAL A 100 -15.90 -5.65 -0.28
C VAL A 100 -15.69 -5.97 1.21
N LEU A 101 -14.71 -6.85 1.50
CA LEU A 101 -14.49 -7.43 2.84
C LEU A 101 -13.56 -6.59 3.74
N GLY A 102 -13.03 -5.48 3.23
CA GLY A 102 -12.13 -4.61 3.97
C GLY A 102 -12.85 -3.95 5.15
N ARG A 103 -12.17 -3.88 6.28
CA ARG A 103 -12.71 -3.30 7.52
C ARG A 103 -11.64 -2.61 8.35
N VAL A 104 -12.08 -1.84 9.33
CA VAL A 104 -11.26 -1.24 10.38
C VAL A 104 -11.64 -1.89 11.71
N ARG A 105 -10.64 -2.42 12.42
CA ARG A 105 -10.76 -2.81 13.83
C ARG A 105 -10.35 -1.66 14.74
N LEU A 106 -11.04 -1.53 15.86
CA LEU A 106 -10.64 -0.71 16.99
C LEU A 106 -10.19 -1.65 18.10
N LEU A 107 -8.91 -1.57 18.45
CA LEU A 107 -8.31 -2.33 19.54
C LEU A 107 -8.13 -1.43 20.76
N VAL A 108 -8.47 -1.96 21.93
CA VAL A 108 -8.36 -1.29 23.23
C VAL A 108 -7.53 -2.16 24.17
N ASP A 109 -6.54 -1.52 24.78
CA ASP A 109 -5.71 -2.04 25.87
C ASP A 109 -6.32 -1.46 27.15
N GLU A 110 -6.92 -2.31 27.97
CA GLU A 110 -7.71 -1.89 29.13
C GLU A 110 -6.86 -1.74 30.39
N ASP A 111 -5.72 -2.42 30.45
CA ASP A 111 -4.81 -2.43 31.61
C ASP A 111 -3.50 -1.65 31.40
N GLU A 112 -3.32 -1.07 30.21
CA GLU A 112 -2.19 -0.26 29.78
C GLU A 112 -0.85 -1.01 29.81
N ASP A 113 -0.87 -2.34 29.60
CA ASP A 113 0.33 -3.18 29.57
C ASP A 113 1.05 -3.22 28.20
N GLY A 114 0.43 -2.62 27.18
CA GLY A 114 0.90 -2.59 25.79
C GLY A 114 0.39 -3.76 24.93
N ARG A 115 -0.47 -4.62 25.48
CA ARG A 115 -1.17 -5.69 24.78
C ARG A 115 -2.64 -5.35 24.72
N TYR A 116 -3.20 -5.44 23.52
CA TYR A 116 -4.61 -5.15 23.32
C TYR A 116 -5.48 -6.33 23.78
N ASP A 117 -6.51 -6.04 24.58
CA ASP A 117 -7.41 -7.04 25.15
C ASP A 117 -8.67 -7.23 24.32
N ASN A 118 -9.17 -6.12 23.75
CA ASN A 118 -10.47 -6.07 23.09
C ASN A 118 -10.35 -5.60 21.64
N SER A 119 -11.26 -6.09 20.79
CA SER A 119 -11.32 -5.74 19.37
C SER A 119 -12.77 -5.63 18.87
N THR A 120 -13.15 -4.44 18.44
CA THR A 120 -14.45 -4.15 17.85
C THR A 120 -14.30 -3.85 16.35
N VAL A 121 -15.27 -4.25 15.54
CA VAL A 121 -15.34 -3.77 14.15
C VAL A 121 -15.82 -2.33 14.17
N PHE A 122 -14.91 -1.39 13.96
CA PHE A 122 -15.21 0.04 13.95
C PHE A 122 -15.97 0.45 12.69
N ALA A 123 -15.55 -0.08 11.54
CA ALA A 123 -16.21 0.13 10.26
C ALA A 123 -15.94 -1.03 9.31
N ASP A 124 -16.89 -1.36 8.45
CA ASP A 124 -16.79 -2.41 7.44
C ASP A 124 -17.28 -1.94 6.06
N GLY A 125 -17.30 -2.86 5.11
CA GLY A 125 -17.75 -2.59 3.74
C GLY A 125 -16.84 -1.57 3.03
N LEU A 126 -15.52 -1.69 3.23
CA LEU A 126 -14.52 -0.88 2.56
C LEU A 126 -13.86 -1.69 1.45
N SER A 127 -13.83 -1.14 0.23
CA SER A 127 -13.13 -1.76 -0.90
C SER A 127 -11.67 -1.33 -0.87
N TRP A 128 -10.78 -2.32 -0.68
CA TRP A 128 -9.32 -2.17 -0.58
C TRP A 128 -8.87 -0.92 0.20
N PRO A 129 -9.29 -0.81 1.48
CA PRO A 129 -8.76 0.23 2.37
C PRO A 129 -7.25 0.06 2.49
N THR A 130 -6.47 1.14 2.39
CA THR A 130 -4.99 1.07 2.24
C THR A 130 -4.25 2.16 3.00
N ALA A 131 -4.97 3.14 3.54
CA ALA A 131 -4.40 4.20 4.37
C ALA A 131 -5.32 4.55 5.52
N ILE A 132 -4.75 4.81 6.70
CA ILE A 132 -5.48 5.27 7.88
C ILE A 132 -4.67 6.30 8.65
N THR A 133 -5.35 7.31 9.21
CA THR A 133 -4.79 8.20 10.22
C THR A 133 -5.89 8.76 11.12
N CYS A 134 -5.59 8.99 12.39
CA CYS A 134 -6.49 9.63 13.33
C CYS A 134 -6.43 11.16 13.21
N SER A 135 -7.58 11.82 13.40
CA SER A 135 -7.74 13.27 13.44
C SER A 135 -9.15 13.64 13.90
N GLN A 136 -9.30 14.75 14.65
CA GLN A 136 -10.61 15.33 15.02
C GLN A 136 -11.55 14.35 15.76
N GLY A 137 -10.99 13.46 16.58
CA GLY A 137 -11.72 12.42 17.31
C GLY A 137 -12.37 11.38 16.39
N GLY A 138 -11.82 11.18 15.19
CA GLY A 138 -12.22 10.16 14.24
C GLY A 138 -11.01 9.72 13.40
N ILE A 139 -11.27 9.00 12.31
CA ILE A 139 -10.24 8.49 11.40
C ILE A 139 -10.52 8.90 9.96
N TYR A 140 -9.45 9.20 9.23
CA TYR A 140 -9.47 9.23 7.77
C TYR A 140 -9.04 7.87 7.24
N VAL A 141 -9.82 7.29 6.33
CA VAL A 141 -9.53 6.01 5.69
C VAL A 141 -9.50 6.20 4.18
N GLY A 142 -8.36 5.88 3.57
CA GLY A 142 -8.20 5.81 2.12
C GLY A 142 -8.63 4.44 1.62
N ALA A 143 -9.67 4.39 0.79
CA ALA A 143 -10.21 3.19 0.16
C ALA A 143 -10.63 3.57 -1.27
N ALA A 144 -9.71 3.39 -2.22
CA ALA A 144 -9.88 3.89 -3.58
C ALA A 144 -11.22 3.41 -4.19
N PRO A 145 -12.01 4.31 -4.80
CA PRO A 145 -11.64 5.65 -5.28
C PRO A 145 -11.79 6.79 -4.26
N ASP A 146 -12.09 6.48 -3.00
CA ASP A 146 -12.56 7.45 -2.01
C ASP A 146 -11.61 7.61 -0.80
N ILE A 147 -11.72 8.77 -0.15
CA ILE A 147 -11.22 8.97 1.22
C ILE A 147 -12.42 9.27 2.09
N PHE A 148 -12.61 8.47 3.15
CA PHE A 148 -13.68 8.62 4.11
C PHE A 148 -13.18 9.25 5.41
N PHE A 149 -14.01 10.06 6.05
CA PHE A 149 -13.91 10.40 7.46
C PHE A 149 -14.95 9.58 8.23
N LEU A 150 -14.48 8.79 9.18
CA LEU A 150 -15.29 7.91 10.02
C LEU A 150 -15.15 8.36 11.47
N LYS A 151 -16.27 8.43 12.19
CA LYS A 151 -16.27 8.85 13.59
C LYS A 151 -17.37 8.12 14.34
N ASP A 152 -17.07 7.78 15.58
CA ASP A 152 -17.99 7.32 16.61
C ASP A 152 -18.39 8.54 17.45
N THR A 153 -19.70 8.83 17.53
CA THR A 153 -20.24 9.97 18.27
C THR A 153 -20.96 9.60 19.57
N ASP A 154 -21.24 8.32 19.82
CA ASP A 154 -21.94 7.84 21.01
C ASP A 154 -21.06 7.00 21.96
N GLY A 155 -19.86 6.64 21.53
CA GLY A 155 -18.84 5.95 22.31
C GLY A 155 -19.01 4.44 22.35
N ASP A 156 -19.79 3.84 21.44
CA ASP A 156 -20.00 2.39 21.39
C ASP A 156 -18.86 1.61 20.72
N GLY A 157 -17.84 2.31 20.22
CA GLY A 157 -16.70 1.72 19.53
C GLY A 157 -16.96 1.41 18.04
N LYS A 158 -18.03 1.95 17.46
CA LYS A 158 -18.38 1.83 16.04
C LYS A 158 -18.61 3.20 15.41
N ALA A 159 -18.20 3.33 14.15
CA ALA A 159 -18.44 4.56 13.41
C ALA A 159 -19.92 4.68 13.02
N ASP A 160 -20.64 5.59 13.66
CA ASP A 160 -21.98 6.01 13.28
C ASP A 160 -21.96 7.11 12.20
N GLN A 161 -20.88 7.88 12.13
CA GLN A 161 -20.66 8.88 11.09
C GLN A 161 -19.70 8.36 10.01
N LYS A 162 -20.20 8.27 8.77
CA LYS A 162 -19.40 7.99 7.56
C LYS A 162 -19.57 9.09 6.52
N LYS A 163 -18.53 9.88 6.28
CA LYS A 163 -18.52 10.96 5.28
C LYS A 163 -17.45 10.72 4.23
N ARG A 164 -17.83 10.75 2.96
CA ARG A 164 -16.84 10.76 1.87
C ARG A 164 -16.32 12.18 1.69
N ILE A 165 -15.02 12.36 1.86
CA ILE A 165 -14.33 13.67 1.81
C ILE A 165 -13.78 13.92 0.42
N PHE A 166 -13.08 12.93 -0.13
CA PHE A 166 -12.52 13.00 -1.48
C PHE A 166 -12.94 11.78 -2.29
N SER A 167 -13.01 11.95 -3.61
CA SER A 167 -13.34 10.89 -4.55
C SER A 167 -12.62 11.10 -5.88
N GLY A 168 -12.45 10.02 -6.64
CA GLY A 168 -11.89 10.05 -7.99
C GLY A 168 -10.46 9.55 -8.08
N PHE A 169 -9.92 8.92 -7.03
CA PHE A 169 -8.66 8.19 -7.11
C PHE A 169 -8.80 6.97 -8.03
N GLY A 170 -7.73 6.65 -8.75
CA GLY A 170 -7.70 5.50 -9.64
C GLY A 170 -7.79 4.17 -8.89
N LYS A 171 -8.42 3.18 -9.52
CA LYS A 171 -8.56 1.81 -9.00
C LYS A 171 -8.07 0.75 -9.99
N GLY A 172 -7.53 1.16 -11.13
CA GLY A 172 -7.14 0.26 -12.23
C GLY A 172 -5.92 -0.62 -11.96
N ASN A 173 -5.13 -0.32 -10.93
CA ASN A 173 -4.01 -1.14 -10.48
C ASN A 173 -4.10 -1.37 -8.98
N VAL A 174 -4.51 -2.57 -8.57
CA VAL A 174 -4.74 -2.94 -7.17
C VAL A 174 -3.43 -3.02 -6.36
N GLN A 175 -2.29 -3.18 -7.03
CA GLN A 175 -0.97 -3.17 -6.39
C GLN A 175 -0.45 -1.75 -6.14
N GLY A 176 -1.06 -0.74 -6.78
CA GLY A 176 -0.61 0.64 -6.77
C GLY A 176 -1.71 1.63 -6.40
N LEU A 177 -2.37 1.36 -5.28
CA LEU A 177 -3.43 2.20 -4.69
C LEU A 177 -2.86 3.36 -3.87
N MET A 178 -3.71 4.36 -3.59
CA MET A 178 -3.35 5.43 -2.66
C MET A 178 -3.00 4.83 -1.30
N ASN A 179 -1.97 5.35 -0.64
CA ASN A 179 -1.52 4.77 0.64
C ASN A 179 -0.85 5.81 1.54
N THR A 180 -0.40 5.36 2.71
CA THR A 180 0.49 6.08 3.62
C THR A 180 -0.03 7.46 4.07
N PHE A 181 -1.10 7.49 4.85
CA PHE A 181 -1.53 8.74 5.50
C PHE A 181 -0.60 9.07 6.68
N LYS A 182 0.11 10.19 6.59
CA LYS A 182 1.01 10.66 7.65
C LYS A 182 0.86 12.15 7.88
N TRP A 183 0.82 12.52 9.15
CA TRP A 183 0.92 13.92 9.57
C TRP A 183 2.30 14.48 9.24
N GLY A 184 2.31 15.64 8.59
CA GLY A 184 3.48 16.48 8.39
C GLY A 184 3.54 17.62 9.41
N PHE A 185 4.72 18.24 9.54
CA PHE A 185 4.97 19.41 10.42
C PHE A 185 4.19 20.67 10.01
N ASP A 186 3.59 20.66 8.82
CA ASP A 186 2.73 21.71 8.29
C ASP A 186 1.26 21.58 8.75
N ASN A 187 0.98 20.68 9.70
CA ASN A 187 -0.36 20.33 10.18
C ASN A 187 -1.27 19.82 9.05
N ARG A 188 -0.69 19.13 8.05
CA ARG A 188 -1.42 18.49 6.96
C ARG A 188 -1.18 16.99 6.98
N ILE A 189 -2.16 16.26 6.47
CA ILE A 189 -2.04 14.82 6.24
C ILE A 189 -1.55 14.63 4.81
N HIS A 190 -0.40 13.99 4.67
CA HIS A 190 0.22 13.64 3.39
C HIS A 190 -0.14 12.21 3.03
N GLY A 191 -0.35 11.94 1.75
CA GLY A 191 -0.67 10.63 1.20
C GLY A 191 0.00 10.41 -0.15
N ALA A 192 0.43 9.18 -0.39
CA ALA A 192 0.99 8.78 -1.67
C ALA A 192 -0.12 8.34 -2.61
N THR A 193 -0.08 8.73 -3.88
CA THR A 193 -1.07 8.24 -4.85
C THR A 193 -0.67 6.92 -5.50
N SER A 194 0.61 6.58 -5.51
CA SER A 194 1.13 5.49 -6.35
C SER A 194 0.62 5.65 -7.80
N SER A 195 0.19 4.57 -8.44
CA SER A 195 -0.44 4.62 -9.77
C SER A 195 -1.91 5.09 -9.78
N SER A 196 -2.51 5.36 -8.61
CA SER A 196 -3.90 5.82 -8.47
C SER A 196 -4.09 7.34 -8.63
N GLY A 197 -3.06 8.08 -9.03
CA GLY A 197 -3.16 9.50 -9.33
C GLY A 197 -4.18 9.77 -10.44
N ALA A 198 -5.24 10.53 -10.13
CA ALA A 198 -6.36 10.78 -11.04
C ALA A 198 -6.99 12.16 -10.77
N ALA A 199 -8.16 12.43 -11.35
CA ALA A 199 -8.89 13.68 -11.16
C ALA A 199 -9.75 13.61 -9.90
N VAL A 200 -9.21 14.13 -8.79
CA VAL A 200 -9.84 14.06 -7.47
C VAL A 200 -10.75 15.25 -7.22
N THR A 201 -11.94 14.98 -6.68
CA THR A 201 -12.94 15.99 -6.28
C THR A 201 -13.11 16.00 -4.77
N GLY A 202 -13.79 17.02 -4.25
CA GLY A 202 -14.05 17.18 -2.81
C GLY A 202 -13.29 18.33 -2.15
N ASN A 203 -12.46 19.08 -2.90
CA ASN A 203 -11.84 20.31 -2.38
C ASN A 203 -12.91 21.41 -2.19
N PRO A 204 -13.15 21.91 -0.97
CA PRO A 204 -14.17 22.95 -0.75
C PRO A 204 -13.84 24.28 -1.43
N SER A 205 -12.56 24.56 -1.68
CA SER A 205 -12.10 25.81 -2.32
C SER A 205 -12.17 25.77 -3.85
N SER A 206 -12.41 24.61 -4.47
CA SER A 206 -12.48 24.49 -5.93
C SER A 206 -13.49 23.42 -6.35
N LYS A 207 -14.45 23.81 -7.21
CA LYS A 207 -15.39 22.86 -7.83
C LYS A 207 -14.74 22.02 -8.93
N SER A 208 -13.62 22.47 -9.50
CA SER A 208 -12.92 21.75 -10.56
C SER A 208 -12.08 20.59 -9.97
N PRO A 209 -12.09 19.41 -10.61
CA PRO A 209 -11.25 18.28 -10.18
C PRO A 209 -9.76 18.65 -10.15
N LEU A 210 -9.07 18.25 -9.08
CA LEU A 210 -7.62 18.36 -8.93
C LEU A 210 -6.95 17.14 -9.54
N SER A 211 -6.10 17.35 -10.54
CA SER A 211 -5.29 16.25 -11.10
C SER A 211 -4.12 15.91 -10.18
N LEU A 212 -4.09 14.66 -9.70
CA LEU A 212 -2.97 14.08 -8.95
C LEU A 212 -2.16 13.08 -9.79
N ARG A 213 -2.28 13.11 -11.13
CA ARG A 213 -1.47 12.24 -11.99
C ARG A 213 0.01 12.55 -11.81
N GLY A 214 0.80 11.53 -11.45
CA GLY A 214 2.25 11.65 -11.23
C GLY A 214 2.63 12.52 -10.04
N ARG A 215 1.73 12.73 -9.08
CA ARG A 215 1.96 13.59 -7.90
C ARG A 215 1.28 12.99 -6.69
N ASP A 216 1.94 13.13 -5.55
CA ASP A 216 1.32 12.82 -4.26
C ASP A 216 0.43 13.99 -3.82
N PHE A 217 -0.14 13.90 -2.62
CA PHE A 217 -1.03 14.93 -2.12
C PHE A 217 -0.86 15.20 -0.63
N SER A 218 -1.35 16.36 -0.22
CA SER A 218 -1.62 16.65 1.18
C SER A 218 -2.98 17.32 1.34
N PHE A 219 -3.66 17.06 2.45
CA PHE A 219 -4.89 17.76 2.79
C PHE A 219 -4.86 18.27 4.23
N ALA A 220 -5.47 19.43 4.45
CA ALA A 220 -5.67 19.95 5.79
C ALA A 220 -6.92 19.29 6.42
N PRO A 221 -6.80 18.61 7.56
CA PRO A 221 -7.97 18.08 8.25
C PRO A 221 -8.86 19.23 8.72
N GLY A 222 -10.18 19.12 8.46
CA GLY A 222 -11.18 20.11 8.84
C GLY A 222 -11.60 21.05 7.72
N THR A 223 -10.65 21.74 7.08
CA THR A 223 -10.96 22.56 5.90
C THR A 223 -11.03 21.73 4.62
N HIS A 224 -10.47 20.51 4.63
CA HIS A 224 -10.38 19.60 3.48
C HIS A 224 -9.75 20.24 2.24
N ASP A 225 -8.93 21.26 2.44
CA ASP A 225 -8.11 21.86 1.39
C ASP A 225 -7.04 20.84 0.97
N ILE A 226 -7.23 20.21 -0.19
CA ILE A 226 -6.31 19.24 -0.79
C ILE A 226 -5.42 19.90 -1.85
N ARG A 227 -4.13 19.58 -1.81
CA ARG A 227 -3.11 20.13 -2.72
C ARG A 227 -2.22 19.02 -3.26
N PRO A 228 -1.74 19.15 -4.51
CA PRO A 228 -0.71 18.25 -5.01
C PRO A 228 0.62 18.56 -4.33
N THR A 229 1.40 17.53 -4.05
CA THR A 229 2.78 17.63 -3.59
C THR A 229 3.73 17.01 -4.61
N SER A 230 5.00 17.41 -4.58
CA SER A 230 6.04 16.70 -5.33
C SER A 230 6.10 15.25 -4.83
N GLY A 231 6.20 14.29 -5.76
CA GLY A 231 6.15 12.89 -5.40
C GLY A 231 5.77 12.01 -6.59
N GLY A 232 4.99 10.97 -6.33
CA GLY A 232 4.70 9.87 -7.26
C GLY A 232 5.35 8.55 -6.84
N GLY A 233 5.73 8.44 -5.56
CA GLY A 233 6.25 7.20 -4.99
C GLY A 233 5.17 6.11 -4.97
N GLN A 234 5.58 4.85 -5.09
CA GLN A 234 4.66 3.73 -4.95
C GLN A 234 4.17 3.56 -3.50
N HIS A 235 5.04 3.83 -2.53
CA HIS A 235 4.78 3.75 -1.08
C HIS A 235 5.83 4.57 -0.31
N GLY A 236 5.69 4.67 1.02
CA GLY A 236 6.81 5.01 1.90
C GLY A 236 7.02 6.50 2.19
N LEU A 237 5.95 7.30 2.29
CA LEU A 237 6.06 8.63 2.89
C LEU A 237 6.43 8.50 4.38
N SER A 238 7.71 8.71 4.67
CA SER A 238 8.25 8.77 6.03
C SER A 238 8.84 10.15 6.25
N PHE A 239 8.43 10.80 7.34
CA PHE A 239 9.08 11.99 7.86
C PHE A 239 10.00 11.56 8.99
N ASN A 240 11.23 12.09 9.03
CA ASN A 240 12.04 11.98 10.24
C ASN A 240 11.30 12.76 11.33
N ARG A 241 10.83 12.06 12.36
CA ARG A 241 10.24 12.64 13.57
C ARG A 241 11.33 12.92 14.59
#